data_AF-A0A2W7MMJ7-F1
#
_entry.id   AF-A0A2W7MMJ7-F1
#
_cell.length_a   1.000
_cell.length_b   1.000
_cell.length_c   1.000
_cell.angle_alpha   90.00
_cell.angle_beta   90.00
_cell.angle_gamma   90.00
#
_symmetry.space_group_name_H-M   'P 1'
#
loop_
_entity.id
_entity.type
_entity.pdbx_description
1 polymer ?
#
loop_
_entity_poly.entity_id
_entity_poly.type
_entity_poly.pdbx_seq_one_letter_code
_entity_poly.pdbx_strand_id
1 'polypeptide(L)' 'MRDIKWIFVLFSLCAILSMAFIGIAVAFRSILLIILGIILLFVVMGYGFKTKKKMRDQGLL' A
#
# COMPACT_ATOMS: atom_id res chain seq x y z
N MET A 1 -16.77 -7.70 15.15
CA MET A 1 -16.02 -6.43 15.15
C MET A 1 -15.00 -6.38 16.31
N ARG A 2 -14.20 -7.43 16.52
CA ARG A 2 -13.18 -7.49 17.60
C ARG A 2 -11.77 -7.84 17.09
N ASP A 3 -11.65 -8.39 15.88
CA ASP A 3 -10.35 -8.72 15.27
C ASP A 3 -9.97 -7.69 14.20
N ILE A 4 -9.65 -6.47 14.63
CA ILE A 4 -8.99 -5.52 13.74
C ILE A 4 -7.61 -6.10 13.44
N LYS A 5 -7.46 -6.63 12.22
CA LYS A 5 -6.20 -7.14 11.72
C LYS A 5 -5.30 -5.94 11.41
N TRP A 6 -4.50 -5.58 12.41
CA TRP A 6 -3.51 -4.50 12.37
C TRP A 6 -2.59 -4.56 11.15
N ILE A 7 -2.38 -5.74 10.57
CA ILE A 7 -1.63 -5.91 9.33
C ILE A 7 -2.21 -5.10 8.16
N PHE A 8 -3.55 -5.01 8.05
CA PHE A 8 -4.20 -4.19 7.01
C PHE A 8 -4.10 -2.71 7.30
N VAL A 9 -4.12 -2.32 8.58
CA VAL A 9 -3.91 -0.93 8.99
C VAL A 9 -2.51 -0.49 8.60
N LEU A 10 -1.50 -1.33 8.82
CA LEU A 10 -0.13 -1.09 8.38
C LEU A 10 -0.04 -0.95 6.86
N PHE A 11 -0.68 -1.83 6.09
CA PHE A 11 -0.73 -1.71 4.63
C PHE A 11 -1.42 -0.41 4.17
N SER A 12 -2.50 0.02 4.83
CA SER A 12 -3.16 1.28 4.50
C SER A 12 -2.29 2.50 4.82
N LEU A 13 -1.56 2.49 5.94
CA LEU A 13 -0.59 3.53 6.27
C LEU A 13 0.54 3.60 5.23
N CYS A 14 1.11 2.46 4.84
CA CYS A 14 2.12 2.41 3.78
C CYS A 14 1.59 2.93 2.44
N ALA A 15 0.34 2.65 2.10
CA ALA A 15 -0.29 3.15 0.88
C ALA A 15 -0.47 4.68 0.92
N ILE A 16 -0.93 5.23 2.05
CA ILE A 16 -1.04 6.68 2.27
C ILE A 16 0.33 7.35 2.15
N LEU A 17 1.36 6.76 2.76
CA LEU A 17 2.73 7.27 2.68
C LEU A 17 3.26 7.27 1.24
N SER A 18 2.95 6.22 0.47
CA SER A 18 3.29 6.12 -0.95
C SER A 18 2.59 7.20 -1.78
N MET A 19 1.30 7.46 -1.53
CA MET A 19 0.55 8.53 -2.18
C MET A 19 1.08 9.93 -1.82
N ALA A 20 1.42 10.16 -0.55
CA ALA A 20 2.04 11.41 -0.11
C ALA A 20 3.40 11.63 -0.79
N PHE A 21 4.21 10.58 -0.90
CA PHE A 21 5.49 10.62 -1.61
C PHE A 21 5.32 10.97 -3.09
N ILE A 22 4.31 10.42 -3.78
CA ILE A 22 3.98 10.82 -5.15
C ILE A 22 3.63 12.32 -5.21
N GLY A 23 2.85 12.84 -4.26
CA GLY A 23 2.55 14.28 -4.18
C GLY A 23 3.80 15.16 -4.09
N ILE A 24 4.78 14.76 -3.27
CA ILE A 24 6.08 15.44 -3.17
C ILE A 24 6.83 15.36 -4.50
N ALA A 25 6.86 14.18 -5.13
CA ALA A 25 7.50 13.99 -6.43
C ALA A 25 6.90 14.87 -7.54
N VAL A 26 5.57 15.06 -7.52
CA VAL A 26 4.87 15.97 -8.43
C VAL A 26 5.25 17.43 -8.16
N ALA A 27 5.35 17.84 -6.89
CA ALA A 27 5.79 19.19 -6.52
C ALA A 27 7.20 19.51 -7.05
N PHE A 28 8.10 18.51 -7.03
CA PHE A 28 9.44 18.61 -7.61
C PHE A 28 9.48 18.50 -9.15
N ARG A 29 8.34 18.30 -9.83
CA ARG A 29 8.22 18.02 -11.28
C ARG A 29 9.17 16.92 -11.78
N SER A 30 9.49 15.96 -10.92
CA SER A 30 10.43 14.89 -11.26
C SER A 30 9.67 13.64 -11.71
N ILE A 31 9.63 13.41 -13.03
CA ILE A 31 8.98 12.25 -13.65
C ILE A 31 9.52 10.93 -13.11
N LEU A 32 10.83 10.85 -12.83
CA LEU A 32 11.46 9.65 -12.27
C LEU A 32 10.89 9.30 -10.89
N LEU A 33 10.78 10.30 -10.01
CA LEU A 33 10.24 10.09 -8.65
C LEU A 33 8.75 9.73 -8.68
N ILE A 34 7.99 10.29 -9.62
CA ILE A 34 6.57 9.96 -9.83
C ILE A 34 6.42 8.49 -10.24
N ILE A 35 7.19 8.04 -11.24
CA ILE A 35 7.16 6.64 -11.70
C ILE A 35 7.55 5.69 -10.56
N LEU A 36 8.60 6.04 -9.81
CA LEU A 36 9.05 5.25 -8.66
C LEU A 36 7.94 5.13 -7.60
N GLY A 37 7.27 6.25 -7.28
CA GLY A 37 6.16 6.26 -6.33
C GLY A 37 4.96 5.43 -6.80
N ILE A 38 4.63 5.46 -8.08
CA ILE A 38 3.57 4.63 -8.67
C ILE A 38 3.92 3.14 -8.52
N ILE A 39 5.15 2.74 -8.86
CA ILE A 39 5.60 1.36 -8.69
C ILE A 39 5.51 0.95 -7.21
N LEU A 40 5.95 1.81 -6.30
CA LEU A 40 5.89 1.57 -4.85
C LEU A 40 4.44 1.33 -4.39
N LEU A 41 3.49 2.15 -4.88
CA LEU A 41 2.07 2.02 -4.58
C LEU A 41 1.53 0.67 -5.05
N PHE A 42 1.84 0.26 -6.29
CA PHE A 42 1.44 -1.05 -6.82
C PHE A 42 2.02 -2.22 -6.01
N VAL A 43 3.27 -2.11 -5.56
CA VAL A 43 3.89 -3.12 -4.70
C VAL A 43 3.16 -3.22 -3.36
N VAL A 44 2.93 -2.10 -2.67
CA VAL A 44 2.23 -2.06 -1.37
C VAL A 44 0.81 -2.62 -1.48
N MET A 45 0.05 -2.21 -2.51
CA MET A 45 -1.30 -2.72 -2.76
C MET A 45 -1.28 -4.20 -3.13
N GLY A 46 -0.38 -4.62 -4.03
CA GLY A 46 -0.24 -6.02 -4.44
C GLY A 46 0.06 -6.96 -3.26
N TYR A 47 0.97 -6.55 -2.36
CA TYR A 47 1.25 -7.28 -1.13
C TYR A 47 0.06 -7.28 -0.17
N GLY A 48 -0.66 -6.16 -0.04
CA GLY A 48 -1.90 -6.08 0.74
C GLY A 48 -2.97 -7.06 0.25
N PHE A 49 -3.19 -7.13 -1.07
CA PHE A 49 -4.12 -8.07 -1.68
C PHE A 49 -3.68 -9.53 -1.55
N LYS A 50 -2.39 -9.83 -1.74
CA LYS A 50 -1.84 -11.18 -1.53
C LYS A 50 -2.02 -11.63 -0.09
N THR A 51 -1.81 -10.74 0.86
CA THR A 51 -1.99 -10.99 2.30
C THR A 51 -3.47 -11.20 2.63
N LYS A 52 -4.37 -10.45 1.98
CA LYS A 52 -5.82 -10.68 2.07
C LYS A 52 -6.25 -12.03 1.53
N LYS A 53 -5.71 -12.44 0.37
CA LYS A 53 -5.99 -13.76 -0.21
C LYS A 53 -5.51 -14.89 0.70
N LYS A 54 -4.27 -14.80 1.21
CA LYS A 54 -3.70 -15.80 2.13
C LYS A 54 -4.55 -15.97 3.39
N MET A 55 -5.04 -14.87 3.97
CA MET A 55 -5.90 -14.93 5.15
C MET A 55 -7.29 -15.51 4.87
N ARG A 56 -7.84 -15.33 3.66
CA ARG A 56 -9.09 -15.99 3.24
C ARG A 56 -8.90 -17.49 3.09
N ASP A 57 -7.81 -17.92 2.45
CA ASP A 57 -7.47 -19.34 2.28
C ASP A 57 -7.29 -20.06 3.63
N GLN A 58 -6.78 -19.33 4.63
CA GLN A 58 -6.59 -19.85 5.99
C GLN A 58 -7.86 -19.81 6.86
N GLY A 59 -9.01 -19.39 6.31
CA GLY A 59 -10.28 -19.28 7.04
C GLY A 59 -10.29 -18.18 8.11
N LEU A 60 -9.28 -17.29 8.11
CA LEU A 60 -9.16 -16.19 9.07
C LEU A 60 -10.04 -14.99 8.68
N LEU A 61 -10.60 -14.97 7.47
CA LEU A 61 -11.32 -13.86 6.84
C LEU A 61 -12.61 -14.36 6.19
#